data_AF-A0A6J0CQB9-F1
#
_entry.id   AF-A0A6J0CQB9-F1
#
_cell.length_a   1.000
_cell.length_b   1.000
_cell.length_c   1.000
_cell.angle_alpha   90.00
_cell.angle_beta   90.00
_cell.angle_gamma   90.00
#
_symmetry.space_group_name_H-M   'P 1'
#
loop_
_entity.id
_entity.type
_entity.pdbx_description
1 polymer ?
#
loop_
_entity_poly.entity_id
_entity_poly.type
_entity_poly.pdbx_seq_one_letter_code
_entity_poly.pdbx_strand_id
1 'polypeptide(L)'
;MLDLPTAGGLASMQWWMLVHEFIFTEWTLTSNVQRTNQGREIEGQAAGRRQFICHGSFPPGVFLFQRTWAQVGVPDKPTLSAWPSPLVPIGGHVTLRCQSHFGFEIFRLFKEDGESQGTIFRHSLDMYPVTMAHAGIYKCQGIAPIVHDGLSEISNPLLIIVTGVYRKPSLSALPAPPINSGEMMTLKCCSDAMFETFIMVVYREDVNEVQMRLAGEPYAGGSQVNISIAPVTAAHAGTYLCYSSSSQHSHVWSHPSDPLDIVISVPDATNSSYHLNVTQGSVMKDYTLENSIRMGMAGVVLLIPLIMLAEAWWNHKEAPQVEMREISARTL
;
A
#
# COMPACT_ATOMS: atom_id res chain seq x y z
N MET A 1 -34.18 13.93 53.24
CA MET A 1 -34.80 15.25 53.46
C MET A 1 -33.75 16.28 53.10
N LEU A 2 -34.03 17.06 52.04
CA LEU A 2 -33.32 18.26 51.53
C LEU A 2 -31.93 17.99 50.90
N ASP A 3 -31.47 18.54 49.78
CA ASP A 3 -31.99 19.24 48.59
C ASP A 3 -30.79 19.35 47.60
N LEU A 4 -31.03 19.39 46.27
CA LEU A 4 -30.05 19.76 45.20
C LEU A 4 -29.77 21.29 45.24
N PRO A 5 -28.74 21.93 44.57
CA PRO A 5 -28.30 21.75 43.16
C PRO A 5 -26.78 22.01 42.88
N THR A 6 -26.12 21.72 41.74
CA THR A 6 -26.09 22.46 40.44
C THR A 6 -24.98 21.86 39.55
N ALA A 7 -25.14 21.94 38.24
CA ALA A 7 -24.22 21.45 37.20
C ALA A 7 -22.96 22.32 37.01
N GLY A 8 -21.83 21.70 36.64
CA GLY A 8 -20.65 22.44 36.16
C GLY A 8 -19.34 21.66 36.24
N GLY A 9 -19.19 20.59 35.47
CA GLY A 9 -17.96 19.80 35.47
C GLY A 9 -17.75 19.05 34.17
N LEU A 10 -17.33 19.74 33.11
CA LEU A 10 -16.76 19.14 31.89
C LEU A 10 -15.92 20.12 31.04
N ALA A 11 -15.55 21.31 31.57
CA ALA A 11 -14.78 22.32 30.84
C ALA A 11 -13.35 22.55 31.41
N SER A 12 -12.76 21.52 32.04
CA SER A 12 -11.44 21.63 32.72
C SER A 12 -10.27 20.98 31.96
N MET A 13 -10.44 20.47 30.74
CA MET A 13 -9.34 19.78 30.02
C MET A 13 -9.02 20.32 28.62
N GLN A 14 -9.69 21.37 28.14
CA GLN A 14 -9.40 21.93 26.81
C GLN A 14 -8.42 23.12 26.80
N TRP A 15 -8.11 23.74 27.96
CA TRP A 15 -7.27 24.95 28.03
C TRP A 15 -5.78 24.71 28.29
N TRP A 16 -5.34 23.45 28.49
CA TRP A 16 -3.92 23.12 28.70
C TRP A 16 -3.19 22.65 27.43
N MET A 17 -3.89 22.37 26.31
CA MET A 17 -3.27 21.89 25.07
C MET A 17 -2.87 23.01 24.08
N LEU A 18 -3.37 24.24 24.24
CA LEU A 18 -3.11 25.32 23.27
C LEU A 18 -1.94 26.26 23.63
N VAL A 19 -1.34 26.12 24.82
CA VAL A 19 -0.16 26.92 25.22
C VAL A 19 1.16 26.22 24.85
N HIS A 20 1.13 24.92 24.55
CA HIS A 20 2.34 24.13 24.29
C HIS A 20 2.76 24.07 22.80
N GLU A 21 1.87 24.45 21.87
CA GLU A 21 2.20 24.52 20.43
C GLU A 21 2.77 25.88 19.98
N PHE A 22 2.61 26.95 20.76
CA PHE A 22 3.06 28.29 20.35
C PHE A 22 4.55 28.57 20.64
N ILE A 23 5.24 27.71 21.39
CA ILE A 23 6.68 27.88 21.73
C ILE A 23 7.61 27.10 20.80
N PHE A 24 7.10 26.12 20.03
CA PHE A 24 7.95 25.26 19.20
C PHE A 24 8.18 25.78 17.77
N THR A 25 7.44 26.78 17.30
CA THR A 25 7.53 27.28 15.92
C THR A 25 8.55 28.40 15.70
N GLU A 26 9.00 29.11 16.75
CA GLU A 26 9.96 30.24 16.60
C GLU A 26 11.45 29.88 16.73
N TRP A 27 11.83 28.64 17.07
CA TRP A 27 13.25 28.25 17.18
C TRP A 27 13.88 27.67 15.90
N THR A 28 13.18 27.71 14.76
CA THR A 28 13.69 27.19 13.47
C THR A 28 14.47 28.19 12.64
N LEU A 29 14.72 29.41 13.13
CA LEU A 29 15.44 30.45 12.41
C LEU A 29 16.54 31.08 13.27
N THR A 30 17.62 30.34 13.52
CA THR A 30 19.02 30.82 13.52
C THR A 30 19.93 29.80 14.22
N SER A 31 20.55 28.91 13.47
CA SER A 31 21.91 28.48 13.82
C SER A 31 22.67 28.08 12.56
N ASN A 32 23.62 28.93 12.17
CA ASN A 32 24.60 28.63 11.13
C ASN A 32 25.51 27.51 11.64
N VAL A 33 25.38 26.32 11.05
CA VAL A 33 26.31 25.21 11.30
C VAL A 33 27.53 25.42 10.40
N GLN A 34 28.57 26.06 10.91
CA GLN A 34 29.90 25.98 10.31
C GLN A 34 30.50 24.59 10.59
N ARG A 35 30.86 23.89 9.52
CA ARG A 35 31.49 22.57 9.54
C ARG A 35 32.99 22.73 9.81
N THR A 36 33.44 22.55 11.05
CA THR A 36 34.87 22.43 11.38
C THR A 36 35.27 20.96 11.46
N ASN A 37 36.01 20.50 10.46
CA ASN A 37 36.64 19.18 10.43
C ASN A 37 37.90 19.20 11.31
N GLN A 38 37.81 18.83 12.58
CA GLN A 38 38.98 18.41 13.36
C GLN A 38 38.56 17.61 14.58
N GLY A 39 38.66 16.28 14.48
CA GLY A 39 38.48 15.34 15.58
C GLY A 39 39.43 14.16 15.38
N ARG A 40 40.43 14.08 16.26
CA ARG A 40 41.52 13.11 16.26
C ARG A 40 40.99 11.74 16.70
N GLU A 41 41.27 10.71 15.92
CA GLU A 41 40.89 9.31 16.17
C GLU A 41 41.76 8.73 17.28
N ILE A 42 41.13 8.17 18.32
CA ILE A 42 41.80 7.37 19.35
C ILE A 42 41.22 5.97 19.27
N GLU A 43 42.09 5.03 18.92
CA GLU A 43 41.84 3.61 18.73
C GLU A 43 41.51 2.93 20.07
N GLY A 44 40.48 2.09 20.10
CA GLY A 44 40.11 1.31 21.29
C GLY A 44 38.66 0.80 21.31
N GLN A 45 38.41 -0.29 20.58
CA GLN A 45 37.42 -1.35 20.85
C GLN A 45 36.07 -0.98 21.53
N ALA A 46 34.99 -0.99 20.74
CA ALA A 46 33.75 -1.73 20.99
C ALA A 46 32.73 -1.46 19.88
N ALA A 47 31.99 -2.50 19.50
CA ALA A 47 30.97 -2.50 18.45
C ALA A 47 30.09 -1.23 18.40
N GLY A 48 30.00 -0.67 17.19
CA GLY A 48 28.76 -0.07 16.67
C GLY A 48 28.18 1.12 17.42
N ARG A 49 28.98 1.96 18.07
CA ARG A 49 28.50 3.22 18.66
C ARG A 49 29.18 4.41 18.02
N ARG A 50 28.51 5.07 17.07
CA ARG A 50 28.86 6.47 16.77
C ARG A 50 28.33 7.32 17.91
N GLN A 51 29.20 7.66 18.83
CA GLN A 51 28.93 8.59 19.91
C GLN A 51 29.11 10.01 19.37
N PHE A 52 28.02 10.71 19.10
CA PHE A 52 28.08 12.15 18.81
C PHE A 52 28.07 12.89 20.14
N ILE A 53 29.18 13.57 20.45
CA ILE A 53 29.33 14.39 21.65
C ILE A 53 29.22 15.85 21.19
N CYS A 54 28.09 16.49 21.49
CA CYS A 54 27.94 17.93 21.28
C CYS A 54 28.57 18.65 22.47
N HIS A 55 29.67 19.36 22.25
CA HIS A 55 30.28 20.22 23.27
C HIS A 55 29.65 21.62 23.19
N GLY A 56 28.72 21.92 24.10
CA GLY A 56 28.25 23.28 24.36
C GLY A 56 29.12 23.92 25.45
N SER A 57 29.79 25.01 25.14
CA SER A 57 30.54 25.80 26.14
C SER A 57 29.66 26.96 26.63
N PHE A 58 29.25 26.93 27.90
CA PHE A 58 28.75 28.11 28.64
C PHE A 58 29.63 28.29 29.89
N PRO A 59 29.99 29.53 30.29
CA PRO A 59 30.86 29.77 31.44
C PRO A 59 30.07 29.71 32.77
N PRO A 60 30.76 29.47 33.90
CA PRO A 60 31.26 28.19 34.35
C PRO A 60 30.26 27.47 35.28
N GLY A 61 30.16 26.13 35.19
CA GLY A 61 29.81 25.33 36.38
C GLY A 61 28.77 24.21 36.26
N VAL A 62 28.12 23.97 35.11
CA VAL A 62 27.19 22.84 34.98
C VAL A 62 27.35 22.16 33.62
N PHE A 63 27.96 20.97 33.60
CA PHE A 63 27.98 20.10 32.42
C PHE A 63 26.74 19.20 32.46
N LEU A 64 25.71 19.52 31.66
CA LEU A 64 24.61 18.60 31.41
C LEU A 64 25.04 17.60 30.33
N PHE A 65 25.33 16.36 30.73
CA PHE A 65 25.53 15.25 29.81
C PHE A 65 24.17 14.75 29.32
N GLN A 66 23.64 15.33 28.25
CA GLN A 66 22.48 14.75 27.58
C GLN A 66 22.95 13.73 26.55
N ARG A 67 22.73 12.45 26.86
CA ARG A 67 23.04 11.33 25.97
C ARG A 67 21.80 11.02 25.15
N THR A 68 21.68 11.64 23.98
CA THR A 68 20.65 11.23 23.02
C THR A 68 21.14 10.00 22.28
N TRP A 69 20.45 8.88 22.51
CA TRP A 69 20.59 7.71 21.67
C TRP A 69 19.74 7.97 20.42
N ALA A 70 20.37 8.17 19.27
CA ALA A 70 19.66 7.92 18.04
C ALA A 70 19.30 6.42 18.06
N GLN A 71 18.01 6.09 18.05
CA GLN A 71 17.57 4.74 17.76
C GLN A 71 18.14 4.43 16.37
N VAL A 72 19.14 3.54 16.30
CA VAL A 72 19.57 2.98 15.03
C VAL A 72 18.34 2.29 14.47
N GLY A 73 17.81 2.83 13.37
CA GLY A 73 16.61 2.31 12.74
C GLY A 73 16.73 0.81 12.55
N VAL A 74 15.64 0.11 12.87
CA VAL A 74 15.41 -1.30 12.57
C VAL A 74 15.96 -1.60 11.15
N PRO A 75 16.75 -2.66 10.94
CA PRO A 75 17.25 -3.00 9.62
C PRO A 75 16.07 -3.13 8.64
N ASP A 76 16.06 -2.32 7.59
CA ASP A 76 14.92 -2.25 6.68
C ASP A 76 14.72 -3.56 5.92
N LYS A 77 13.44 -3.87 5.71
CA LYS A 77 13.01 -5.10 5.07
C LYS A 77 13.01 -4.89 3.56
N PRO A 78 13.86 -5.59 2.79
CA PRO A 78 13.88 -5.44 1.35
C PRO A 78 12.57 -5.95 0.72
N THR A 79 12.21 -5.38 -0.41
CA THR A 79 11.03 -5.76 -1.20
C THR A 79 11.45 -6.63 -2.37
N LEU A 80 10.93 -7.87 -2.41
CA LEU A 80 11.13 -8.82 -3.50
C LEU A 80 9.91 -8.80 -4.43
N SER A 81 10.16 -8.71 -5.74
CA SER A 81 9.13 -8.62 -6.78
C SER A 81 9.50 -9.48 -7.99
N ALA A 82 8.50 -9.94 -8.73
CA ALA A 82 8.68 -10.67 -9.99
C ALA A 82 8.15 -9.84 -11.15
N TRP A 83 8.88 -9.86 -12.26
CA TRP A 83 8.49 -9.19 -13.51
C TRP A 83 8.58 -10.18 -14.68
N PRO A 84 7.61 -10.23 -15.62
CA PRO A 84 6.38 -9.43 -15.68
C PRO A 84 5.30 -9.85 -14.67
N SER A 85 5.26 -11.14 -14.30
CA SER A 85 4.30 -11.69 -13.34
C SER A 85 4.92 -12.85 -12.54
N PRO A 86 4.41 -13.14 -11.32
CA PRO A 86 4.82 -14.32 -10.56
C PRO A 86 4.24 -15.64 -11.10
N LEU A 87 3.20 -15.57 -11.94
CA LEU A 87 2.63 -16.70 -12.68
C LEU A 87 3.34 -16.80 -14.03
N VAL A 88 4.10 -17.87 -14.26
CA VAL A 88 5.03 -17.98 -15.39
C VAL A 88 4.84 -19.30 -16.13
N PRO A 89 4.65 -19.33 -17.46
CA PRO A 89 4.58 -20.58 -18.20
C PRO A 89 5.94 -21.27 -18.28
N ILE A 90 5.93 -22.60 -18.37
CA ILE A 90 7.14 -23.39 -18.63
C ILE A 90 7.85 -22.92 -19.91
N GLY A 91 9.18 -22.82 -19.87
CA GLY A 91 10.00 -22.25 -20.94
C GLY A 91 9.93 -20.72 -21.07
N GLY A 92 9.09 -20.05 -20.26
CA GLY A 92 9.02 -18.60 -20.15
C GLY A 92 10.22 -18.00 -19.41
N HIS A 93 10.15 -16.69 -19.17
CA HIS A 93 11.16 -15.93 -18.44
C HIS A 93 10.51 -15.16 -17.28
N VAL A 94 11.25 -15.01 -16.19
CA VAL A 94 10.87 -14.12 -15.10
C VAL A 94 12.12 -13.51 -14.48
N THR A 95 12.05 -12.22 -14.18
CA THR A 95 13.12 -11.50 -13.48
C THR A 95 12.69 -11.25 -12.05
N LEU A 96 13.45 -11.77 -11.10
CA LEU A 96 13.26 -11.45 -9.69
C LEU A 96 14.07 -10.21 -9.34
N ARG A 97 13.41 -9.18 -8.81
CA ARG A 97 14.04 -7.93 -8.41
C ARG A 97 13.87 -7.69 -6.92
N CYS A 98 14.99 -7.44 -6.26
CA CYS A 98 15.05 -7.11 -4.85
C CYS A 98 15.54 -5.67 -4.65
N GLN A 99 14.81 -4.90 -3.86
CA GLN A 99 15.05 -3.47 -3.66
C GLN A 99 15.02 -3.15 -2.17
N SER A 100 15.90 -2.26 -1.72
CA SER A 100 15.92 -1.73 -0.35
C SER A 100 16.19 -0.24 -0.37
N HIS A 101 15.63 0.48 0.60
CA HIS A 101 15.81 1.92 0.73
C HIS A 101 17.19 2.31 1.30
N PHE A 102 17.91 1.35 1.87
CA PHE A 102 19.17 1.57 2.60
C PHE A 102 20.42 1.36 1.73
N GLY A 103 20.27 1.42 0.41
CA GLY A 103 21.40 1.38 -0.52
C GLY A 103 22.10 0.02 -0.62
N PHE A 104 21.43 -1.08 -0.24
CA PHE A 104 21.93 -2.42 -0.52
C PHE A 104 21.96 -2.66 -2.03
N GLU A 105 23.13 -3.03 -2.56
CA GLU A 105 23.28 -3.40 -3.99
C GLU A 105 23.32 -4.91 -4.20
N ILE A 106 23.83 -5.64 -3.21
CA ILE A 106 24.03 -7.08 -3.26
C ILE A 106 22.98 -7.75 -2.39
N PHE A 107 22.33 -8.75 -2.95
CA PHE A 107 21.26 -9.49 -2.30
C PHE A 107 21.51 -10.99 -2.40
N ARG A 108 21.03 -11.72 -1.39
CA ARG A 108 20.95 -13.18 -1.38
C ARG A 108 19.49 -13.59 -1.51
N LEU A 109 19.22 -14.47 -2.48
CA LEU A 109 17.93 -15.08 -2.71
C LEU A 109 17.91 -16.46 -2.07
N PHE A 110 16.88 -16.73 -1.27
CA PHE A 110 16.59 -18.03 -0.69
C PHE A 110 15.34 -18.59 -1.35
N LYS A 111 15.33 -19.90 -1.58
CA LYS A 111 14.13 -20.67 -1.93
C LYS A 111 13.85 -21.63 -0.78
N GLU A 112 12.61 -21.69 -0.28
CA GLU A 112 12.28 -22.50 0.91
C GLU A 112 12.64 -23.98 0.74
N ASP A 113 12.52 -24.53 -0.47
CA ASP A 113 12.80 -25.94 -0.77
C ASP A 113 14.19 -26.17 -1.40
N GLY A 114 15.05 -25.15 -1.43
CA GLY A 114 16.33 -25.16 -2.16
C GLY A 114 17.58 -25.19 -1.27
N GLU A 115 18.76 -25.12 -1.89
CA GLU A 115 20.04 -25.03 -1.18
C GLU A 115 20.06 -23.83 -0.23
N SER A 116 20.39 -24.09 1.04
CA SER A 116 20.44 -23.12 2.13
C SER A 116 21.46 -21.98 1.93
N GLN A 117 22.40 -22.14 0.99
CA GLN A 117 23.39 -21.12 0.69
C GLN A 117 22.81 -19.92 -0.06
N GLY A 118 21.69 -20.11 -0.79
CA GLY A 118 21.03 -19.07 -1.56
C GLY A 118 21.88 -18.52 -2.73
N THR A 119 21.24 -17.86 -3.69
CA THR A 119 21.93 -17.27 -4.85
C THR A 119 22.23 -15.80 -4.59
N ILE A 120 23.49 -15.39 -4.77
CA ILE A 120 23.89 -13.98 -4.64
C ILE A 120 23.74 -13.28 -5.99
N PHE A 121 23.07 -12.13 -5.99
CA PHE A 121 22.82 -11.34 -7.19
C PHE A 121 22.82 -9.84 -6.89
N ARG A 122 22.93 -9.01 -7.93
CA ARG A 122 22.89 -7.55 -7.81
C ARG A 122 21.58 -7.02 -8.38
N HIS A 123 20.71 -6.49 -7.51
CA HIS A 123 19.37 -5.97 -7.79
C HIS A 123 18.37 -6.92 -8.48
N SER A 124 18.74 -7.56 -9.59
CA SER A 124 17.88 -8.42 -10.40
C SER A 124 18.55 -9.75 -10.75
N LEU A 125 17.76 -10.82 -10.76
CA LEU A 125 18.14 -12.16 -11.18
C LEU A 125 17.17 -12.65 -12.25
N ASP A 126 17.68 -12.94 -13.44
CA ASP A 126 16.88 -13.47 -14.55
C ASP A 126 16.82 -14.99 -14.49
N MET A 127 15.59 -15.52 -14.52
CA MET A 127 15.31 -16.96 -14.57
C MET A 127 14.77 -17.32 -15.94
N TYR A 128 15.60 -17.98 -16.75
CA TYR A 128 15.25 -18.46 -18.09
C TYR A 128 16.17 -19.60 -18.53
N PRO A 129 15.64 -20.68 -19.15
CA PRO A 129 14.22 -21.01 -19.32
C PRO A 129 13.60 -21.52 -18.01
N VAL A 130 12.35 -21.13 -17.76
CA VAL A 130 11.65 -21.58 -16.54
C VAL A 130 11.30 -23.07 -16.61
N THR A 131 11.63 -23.81 -15.55
CA THR A 131 11.33 -25.24 -15.39
C THR A 131 10.50 -25.47 -14.13
N MET A 132 9.96 -26.68 -13.95
CA MET A 132 9.24 -27.05 -12.71
C MET A 132 10.06 -26.79 -11.44
N ALA A 133 11.39 -26.91 -11.50
CA ALA A 133 12.27 -26.72 -10.35
C ALA A 133 12.31 -25.27 -9.86
N HIS A 134 11.91 -24.29 -10.67
CA HIS A 134 11.85 -22.89 -10.25
C HIS A 134 10.58 -22.54 -9.48
N ALA A 135 9.55 -23.40 -9.50
CA ALA A 135 8.33 -23.17 -8.72
C ALA A 135 8.61 -23.22 -7.21
N GLY A 136 8.06 -22.28 -6.44
CA GLY A 136 8.24 -22.24 -5.00
C GLY A 136 8.25 -20.84 -4.40
N ILE A 137 8.50 -20.79 -3.09
CA ILE A 137 8.51 -19.56 -2.31
C ILE A 137 9.94 -19.03 -2.20
N TYR A 138 10.12 -17.76 -2.57
CA TYR A 138 11.39 -17.06 -2.55
C TYR A 138 11.41 -15.96 -1.51
N LYS A 139 12.58 -15.74 -0.89
CA LYS A 139 12.84 -14.66 0.07
C LYS A 139 14.17 -14.01 -0.28
N CYS A 140 14.29 -12.72 -0.03
CA CYS A 140 15.49 -11.95 -0.33
C CYS A 140 16.08 -11.31 0.94
N GLN A 141 17.40 -11.21 1.02
CA GLN A 141 18.12 -10.51 2.08
C GLN A 141 19.27 -9.68 1.49
N GLY A 142 19.39 -8.42 1.90
CA GLY A 142 20.48 -7.53 1.53
C GLY A 142 21.76 -7.82 2.31
N ILE A 143 22.90 -7.71 1.63
CA ILE A 143 24.25 -7.88 2.18
C ILE A 143 24.97 -6.53 2.11
N ALA A 144 25.38 -5.99 3.26
CA ALA A 144 26.14 -4.74 3.31
C ALA A 144 27.58 -4.94 2.80
N PRO A 145 28.11 -4.02 1.98
CA PRO A 145 29.43 -4.20 1.36
C PRO A 145 30.64 -3.92 2.28
N ILE A 146 30.52 -3.16 3.39
CA ILE A 146 31.71 -2.55 4.04
C ILE A 146 31.83 -2.76 5.57
N VAL A 147 30.89 -3.41 6.27
CA VAL A 147 31.08 -3.73 7.70
C VAL A 147 30.60 -5.14 7.99
N HIS A 148 31.42 -5.92 8.70
CA HIS A 148 31.17 -7.30 9.10
C HIS A 148 29.72 -7.49 9.57
N ASP A 149 29.00 -8.36 8.87
CA ASP A 149 27.68 -8.90 9.22
C ASP A 149 26.51 -7.91 9.27
N GLY A 150 26.56 -6.81 8.50
CA GLY A 150 25.38 -5.99 8.21
C GLY A 150 24.41 -6.70 7.26
N LEU A 151 23.56 -7.58 7.79
CA LEU A 151 22.47 -8.19 7.03
C LEU A 151 21.18 -7.37 7.19
N SER A 152 20.42 -7.23 6.11
CA SER A 152 19.06 -6.72 6.20
C SER A 152 18.14 -7.76 6.86
N GLU A 153 16.94 -7.34 7.24
CA GLU A 153 15.86 -8.30 7.47
C GLU A 153 15.54 -9.08 6.19
N ILE A 154 14.93 -10.27 6.35
CA ILE A 154 14.48 -11.09 5.22
C ILE A 154 13.17 -10.51 4.67
N SER A 155 13.03 -10.42 3.36
CA SER A 155 11.85 -9.91 2.66
C SER A 155 10.57 -10.71 2.97
N ASN A 156 9.43 -10.16 2.56
CA ASN A 156 8.21 -10.96 2.47
C ASN A 156 8.43 -12.10 1.45
N PRO A 157 7.80 -13.26 1.67
CA PRO A 157 7.85 -14.36 0.71
C PRO A 157 7.18 -13.95 -0.60
N LEU A 158 7.81 -14.29 -1.72
CA LEU A 158 7.26 -14.18 -3.06
C LEU A 158 7.07 -15.58 -3.64
N LEU A 159 5.83 -15.95 -3.95
CA LEU A 159 5.51 -17.23 -4.55
C LEU A 159 5.63 -17.14 -6.08
N ILE A 160 6.44 -18.03 -6.67
CA ILE A 160 6.52 -18.24 -8.12
C ILE A 160 5.78 -19.51 -8.48
N ILE A 161 4.83 -19.38 -9.40
CA ILE A 161 4.01 -20.49 -9.89
C ILE A 161 4.38 -20.76 -11.34
N VAL A 162 4.64 -22.03 -11.63
CA VAL A 162 4.96 -22.46 -13.00
C VAL A 162 3.74 -23.14 -13.62
N THR A 163 3.22 -22.57 -14.71
CA THR A 163 2.05 -23.09 -15.44
C THR A 163 2.46 -23.85 -16.70
N GLY A 164 1.51 -24.59 -17.28
CA GLY A 164 1.74 -25.30 -18.55
C GLY A 164 2.52 -26.60 -18.42
N VAL A 165 2.63 -27.15 -17.22
CA VAL A 165 3.37 -28.41 -17.00
C VAL A 165 2.51 -29.63 -17.31
N TYR A 166 1.27 -29.61 -16.83
CA TYR A 166 0.29 -30.66 -17.08
C TYR A 166 -0.68 -30.28 -18.20
N ARG A 167 -1.43 -31.25 -18.72
CA ARG A 167 -2.46 -31.03 -19.74
C ARG A 167 -3.58 -30.13 -19.19
N LYS A 168 -4.19 -29.33 -20.07
CA LYS A 168 -5.29 -28.42 -19.68
C LYS A 168 -6.53 -29.19 -19.21
N PRO A 169 -7.23 -28.74 -18.15
CA PRO A 169 -8.55 -29.24 -17.79
C PRO A 169 -9.64 -28.61 -18.68
N SER A 170 -10.84 -29.19 -18.63
CA SER A 170 -12.04 -28.68 -19.30
C SER A 170 -12.93 -27.94 -18.29
N LEU A 171 -13.35 -26.72 -18.61
CA LEU A 171 -14.21 -25.88 -17.78
C LEU A 171 -15.58 -25.68 -18.46
N SER A 172 -16.66 -25.79 -17.69
CA SER A 172 -18.03 -25.63 -18.17
C SER A 172 -18.93 -25.03 -17.09
N ALA A 173 -20.05 -24.42 -17.51
CA ALA A 173 -21.07 -23.86 -16.62
C ALA A 173 -22.44 -24.51 -16.88
N LEU A 174 -23.20 -24.72 -15.81
CA LEU A 174 -24.55 -25.27 -15.81
C LEU A 174 -25.46 -24.39 -14.94
N PRO A 175 -26.49 -23.72 -15.47
CA PRO A 175 -26.85 -23.62 -16.89
C PRO A 175 -25.76 -22.91 -17.71
N ALA A 176 -25.81 -23.08 -19.04
CA ALA A 176 -24.90 -22.37 -19.93
C ALA A 176 -25.19 -20.86 -19.90
N PRO A 177 -24.16 -19.99 -20.01
CA PRO A 177 -24.37 -18.54 -20.06
C PRO A 177 -25.23 -18.10 -21.26
N PRO A 178 -26.02 -17.01 -21.15
CA PRO A 178 -26.15 -16.12 -19.99
C PRO A 178 -27.08 -16.69 -18.90
N ILE A 179 -26.82 -16.33 -17.64
CA ILE A 179 -27.55 -16.84 -16.46
C ILE A 179 -28.33 -15.72 -15.80
N ASN A 180 -29.57 -15.96 -15.36
CA ASN A 180 -30.35 -14.89 -14.74
C ASN A 180 -29.90 -14.64 -13.29
N SER A 181 -29.91 -13.38 -12.88
CA SER A 181 -29.67 -12.99 -11.49
C SER A 181 -30.71 -13.66 -10.57
N GLY A 182 -30.25 -14.22 -9.45
CA GLY A 182 -31.08 -14.98 -8.51
C GLY A 182 -31.13 -16.48 -8.76
N GLU A 183 -30.69 -16.96 -9.93
CA GLU A 183 -30.59 -18.41 -10.21
C GLU A 183 -29.36 -19.05 -9.55
N MET A 184 -29.32 -20.38 -9.59
CA MET A 184 -28.15 -21.18 -9.21
C MET A 184 -27.32 -21.50 -10.44
N MET A 185 -26.01 -21.31 -10.33
CA MET A 185 -25.04 -21.69 -11.34
C MET A 185 -24.06 -22.69 -10.77
N THR A 186 -23.69 -23.70 -11.55
CA THR A 186 -22.63 -24.66 -11.21
C THR A 186 -21.50 -24.58 -12.22
N LEU A 187 -20.29 -24.27 -11.75
CA LEU A 187 -19.06 -24.36 -12.53
C LEU A 187 -18.46 -25.74 -12.34
N LYS A 188 -18.21 -26.43 -13.44
CA LYS A 188 -17.62 -27.78 -13.47
C LYS A 188 -16.29 -27.75 -14.19
N CYS A 189 -15.23 -28.11 -13.48
CA CYS A 189 -13.90 -28.27 -14.04
C CYS A 189 -13.47 -29.74 -13.97
N CYS A 190 -13.03 -30.31 -15.09
CA CYS A 190 -12.68 -31.73 -15.22
C CYS A 190 -11.29 -31.91 -15.81
N SER A 191 -10.57 -32.91 -15.32
CA SER A 191 -9.28 -33.34 -15.84
C SER A 191 -9.28 -34.86 -16.04
N ASP A 192 -8.76 -35.33 -17.17
CA ASP A 192 -8.61 -36.76 -17.46
C ASP A 192 -7.55 -37.43 -16.55
N ALA A 193 -6.68 -36.62 -15.92
CA ALA A 193 -5.70 -37.08 -14.94
C ALA A 193 -6.19 -36.80 -13.50
N MET A 194 -5.68 -37.60 -12.57
CA MET A 194 -5.92 -37.44 -11.13
C MET A 194 -5.13 -36.25 -10.58
N PHE A 195 -5.84 -35.25 -10.06
CA PHE A 195 -5.30 -34.12 -9.34
C PHE A 195 -6.08 -33.90 -8.05
N GLU A 196 -5.37 -33.62 -6.95
CA GLU A 196 -6.00 -33.38 -5.65
C GLU A 196 -6.44 -31.92 -5.49
N THR A 197 -5.90 -31.00 -6.30
CA THR A 197 -6.18 -29.57 -6.19
C THR A 197 -6.52 -28.97 -7.55
N PHE A 198 -7.64 -28.25 -7.59
CA PHE A 198 -8.01 -27.39 -8.70
C PHE A 198 -7.90 -25.93 -8.27
N ILE A 199 -7.47 -25.07 -9.19
CA ILE A 199 -7.34 -23.65 -8.97
C ILE A 199 -8.24 -22.95 -9.98
N MET A 200 -9.25 -22.25 -9.49
CA MET A 200 -10.12 -21.42 -10.31
C MET A 200 -9.67 -19.97 -10.19
N VAL A 201 -9.45 -19.34 -11.33
CA VAL A 201 -9.02 -17.95 -11.45
C VAL A 201 -10.11 -17.17 -12.16
N VAL A 202 -10.52 -16.04 -11.59
CA VAL A 202 -11.57 -15.18 -12.13
C VAL A 202 -10.99 -13.82 -12.44
N TYR A 203 -11.12 -13.41 -13.71
CA TYR A 203 -10.76 -12.09 -14.19
C TYR A 203 -12.04 -11.24 -14.30
N ARG A 204 -12.02 -10.09 -13.64
CA ARG A 204 -13.12 -9.12 -13.64
C ARG A 204 -12.59 -7.75 -14.03
N GLU A 205 -13.47 -6.90 -14.53
CA GLU A 205 -13.09 -5.53 -14.90
C GLU A 205 -12.88 -4.63 -13.67
N ASP A 206 -13.59 -4.91 -12.58
CA ASP A 206 -13.67 -4.09 -11.37
C ASP A 206 -12.76 -4.57 -10.23
N VAL A 207 -12.27 -5.81 -10.27
CA VAL A 207 -11.43 -6.43 -9.24
C VAL A 207 -10.21 -7.09 -9.87
N ASN A 208 -9.06 -6.94 -9.22
CA ASN A 208 -7.87 -7.75 -9.53
C ASN A 208 -8.21 -9.26 -9.47
N GLU A 209 -7.43 -10.06 -10.19
CA GLU A 209 -7.53 -11.52 -10.26
C GLU A 209 -7.93 -12.18 -8.92
N VAL A 210 -9.05 -12.91 -8.91
CA VAL A 210 -9.50 -13.67 -7.74
C VAL A 210 -9.16 -15.15 -7.94
N GLN A 211 -8.41 -15.73 -7.01
CA GLN A 211 -8.01 -17.12 -7.04
C GLN A 211 -8.71 -17.94 -5.94
N MET A 212 -9.28 -19.08 -6.32
CA MET A 212 -9.89 -20.05 -5.42
C MET A 212 -9.22 -21.41 -5.55
N ARG A 213 -8.79 -22.00 -4.44
CA ARG A 213 -8.25 -23.36 -4.38
C ARG A 213 -9.33 -24.33 -3.93
N LEU A 214 -9.50 -25.42 -4.66
CA LEU A 214 -10.56 -26.38 -4.44
C LEU A 214 -9.99 -27.80 -4.41
N ALA A 215 -10.57 -28.66 -3.58
CA ALA A 215 -10.20 -30.06 -3.53
C ALA A 215 -10.81 -30.80 -4.73
N GLY A 216 -9.99 -31.55 -5.45
CA GLY A 216 -10.43 -32.41 -6.55
C GLY A 216 -11.04 -33.71 -6.05
N GLU A 217 -12.10 -34.16 -6.71
CA GLU A 217 -12.75 -35.44 -6.44
C GLU A 217 -12.55 -36.41 -7.62
N PRO A 218 -12.40 -37.72 -7.38
CA PRO A 218 -12.28 -38.70 -8.46
C PRO A 218 -13.52 -38.72 -9.36
N TYR A 219 -13.33 -38.66 -10.68
CA TYR A 219 -14.42 -38.69 -11.66
C TYR A 219 -13.98 -39.28 -13.00
N ALA A 220 -14.74 -40.26 -13.49
CA ALA A 220 -14.59 -40.84 -14.83
C ALA A 220 -13.15 -41.25 -15.23
N GLY A 221 -12.34 -41.73 -14.28
CA GLY A 221 -10.94 -42.10 -14.52
C GLY A 221 -9.93 -40.95 -14.41
N GLY A 222 -10.40 -39.74 -14.12
CA GLY A 222 -9.60 -38.58 -13.75
C GLY A 222 -10.17 -37.89 -12.51
N SER A 223 -10.13 -36.57 -12.46
CA SER A 223 -10.62 -35.79 -11.32
C SER A 223 -11.46 -34.60 -11.78
N GLN A 224 -12.38 -34.15 -10.93
CA GLN A 224 -13.21 -32.98 -11.20
C GLN A 224 -13.44 -32.15 -9.94
N VAL A 225 -13.95 -30.95 -10.14
CA VAL A 225 -14.54 -30.15 -9.07
C VAL A 225 -15.77 -29.40 -9.58
N ASN A 226 -16.77 -29.29 -8.71
CA ASN A 226 -18.01 -28.59 -8.98
C ASN A 226 -18.20 -27.48 -7.94
N ILE A 227 -18.48 -26.25 -8.38
CA ILE A 227 -18.75 -25.11 -7.51
C ILE A 227 -20.15 -24.61 -7.82
N SER A 228 -21.05 -24.70 -6.85
CA SER A 228 -22.38 -24.10 -6.95
C SER A 228 -22.38 -22.70 -6.34
N ILE A 229 -22.91 -21.74 -7.08
CA ILE A 229 -23.08 -20.34 -6.68
C ILE A 229 -24.59 -20.05 -6.69
N ALA A 230 -25.14 -19.71 -5.53
CA ALA A 230 -26.54 -19.34 -5.38
C ALA A 230 -26.72 -18.35 -4.20
N PRO A 231 -27.45 -17.23 -4.39
CA PRO A 231 -27.94 -16.70 -5.66
C PRO A 231 -26.82 -16.06 -6.49
N VAL A 232 -26.90 -16.20 -7.80
CA VAL A 232 -26.00 -15.49 -8.73
C VAL A 232 -26.37 -14.00 -8.76
N THR A 233 -25.38 -13.10 -8.69
CA THR A 233 -25.54 -11.65 -8.74
C THR A 233 -24.55 -11.09 -9.76
N ALA A 234 -24.74 -9.86 -10.25
CA ALA A 234 -23.84 -9.23 -11.23
C ALA A 234 -22.35 -9.27 -10.84
N ALA A 235 -22.02 -9.32 -9.54
CA ALA A 235 -20.65 -9.46 -9.04
C ALA A 235 -19.98 -10.80 -9.41
N HIS A 236 -20.73 -11.82 -9.85
CA HIS A 236 -20.18 -13.10 -10.29
C HIS A 236 -19.86 -13.14 -11.79
N ALA A 237 -20.11 -12.06 -12.53
CA ALA A 237 -19.73 -11.96 -13.94
C ALA A 237 -18.20 -11.86 -14.09
N GLY A 238 -17.69 -12.33 -15.23
CA GLY A 238 -16.26 -12.29 -15.55
C GLY A 238 -15.78 -13.52 -16.32
N THR A 239 -14.48 -13.56 -16.61
CA THR A 239 -13.83 -14.66 -17.31
C THR A 239 -13.23 -15.64 -16.32
N TYR A 240 -13.67 -16.89 -16.38
CA TYR A 240 -13.21 -17.97 -15.50
C TYR A 240 -12.19 -18.84 -16.23
N LEU A 241 -11.09 -19.13 -15.55
CA LEU A 241 -10.07 -20.09 -15.95
C LEU A 241 -9.91 -21.16 -14.86
N CYS A 242 -9.65 -22.39 -15.27
CA CYS A 242 -9.37 -23.48 -14.37
C CYS A 242 -7.98 -24.07 -14.63
N TYR A 243 -7.27 -24.34 -13.55
CA TYR A 243 -6.02 -25.07 -13.51
C TYR A 243 -6.15 -26.28 -12.59
N SER A 244 -5.23 -27.22 -12.75
CA SER A 244 -5.08 -28.40 -11.90
C SER A 244 -3.64 -28.49 -11.41
N SER A 245 -3.49 -28.92 -10.16
CA SER A 245 -2.22 -29.01 -9.45
C SER A 245 -2.19 -30.29 -8.65
N SER A 246 -1.01 -30.92 -8.58
CA SER A 246 -0.79 -32.02 -7.64
C SER A 246 -0.46 -31.47 -6.26
N SER A 247 -0.92 -32.16 -5.23
CA SER A 247 -0.55 -31.89 -3.83
C SER A 247 0.97 -31.95 -3.59
N GLN A 248 1.68 -32.84 -4.29
CA GLN A 248 3.14 -32.99 -4.18
C GLN A 248 3.90 -31.79 -4.77
N HIS A 249 3.31 -31.11 -5.75
CA HIS A 249 3.92 -29.98 -6.45
C HIS A 249 2.92 -28.80 -6.49
N SER A 250 2.57 -28.27 -5.31
CA SER A 250 1.47 -27.29 -5.15
C SER A 250 1.68 -25.93 -5.84
N HIS A 251 2.90 -25.66 -6.30
CA HIS A 251 3.31 -24.44 -7.02
C HIS A 251 3.44 -24.68 -8.53
N VAL A 252 3.11 -25.88 -9.00
CA VAL A 252 3.18 -26.28 -10.40
C VAL A 252 1.80 -26.62 -10.92
N TRP A 253 1.36 -25.88 -11.93
CA TRP A 253 0.00 -25.96 -12.46
C TRP A 253 -0.02 -26.49 -13.90
N SER A 254 -1.18 -27.00 -14.29
CA SER A 254 -1.48 -27.35 -15.67
C SER A 254 -1.49 -26.14 -16.61
N HIS A 255 -1.67 -26.40 -17.90
CA HIS A 255 -2.15 -25.38 -18.83
C HIS A 255 -3.53 -24.87 -18.38
N PRO A 256 -3.84 -23.58 -18.59
CA PRO A 256 -5.18 -23.07 -18.33
C PRO A 256 -6.22 -23.83 -19.16
N SER A 257 -7.41 -24.02 -18.61
CA SER A 257 -8.59 -24.37 -19.39
C SER A 257 -8.89 -23.32 -20.46
N ASP A 258 -9.77 -23.65 -21.40
CA ASP A 258 -10.33 -22.61 -22.26
C ASP A 258 -11.12 -21.60 -21.40
N PRO A 259 -11.00 -20.29 -21.68
CA PRO A 259 -11.66 -19.25 -20.90
C PRO A 259 -13.18 -19.37 -21.04
N LEU A 260 -13.87 -19.26 -19.91
CA LEU A 260 -15.32 -19.30 -19.84
C LEU A 260 -15.87 -17.96 -19.37
N ASP A 261 -16.47 -17.21 -20.29
CA ASP A 261 -17.07 -15.92 -19.99
C ASP A 261 -18.48 -16.07 -19.44
N ILE A 262 -18.69 -15.56 -18.23
CA ILE A 262 -19.94 -15.63 -17.50
C ILE A 262 -20.61 -14.27 -17.55
N VAL A 263 -21.76 -14.22 -18.22
CA VAL A 263 -22.62 -13.04 -18.35
C VAL A 263 -23.90 -13.28 -17.57
N ILE A 264 -24.28 -12.29 -16.76
CA ILE A 264 -25.43 -12.38 -15.85
C ILE A 264 -26.52 -11.42 -16.32
N SER A 265 -27.69 -11.96 -16.62
CA SER A 265 -28.88 -11.20 -17.00
C SER A 265 -29.59 -10.71 -15.74
N VAL A 266 -29.61 -9.40 -15.51
CA VAL A 266 -30.43 -8.82 -14.45
C VAL A 266 -31.83 -8.56 -15.01
N PRO A 267 -32.90 -9.10 -14.42
CA PRO A 267 -34.25 -8.77 -14.87
C PRO A 267 -34.49 -7.28 -14.63
N ASP A 268 -34.72 -6.54 -15.73
CA ASP A 268 -35.14 -5.16 -15.70
C ASP A 268 -36.51 -5.09 -15.00
N ALA A 269 -36.53 -4.63 -13.74
CA ALA A 269 -37.76 -4.36 -13.01
C ALA A 269 -38.49 -3.09 -13.52
N THR A 270 -38.22 -2.65 -14.75
CA THR A 270 -38.71 -1.39 -15.33
C THR A 270 -39.73 -1.56 -16.46
N ASN A 271 -40.07 -2.80 -16.85
CA ASN A 271 -41.10 -3.06 -17.88
C ASN A 271 -42.42 -3.66 -17.33
N SER A 272 -42.71 -3.46 -16.04
CA SER A 272 -44.09 -3.58 -15.55
C SER A 272 -44.73 -2.20 -15.60
N SER A 273 -45.56 -1.98 -16.61
CA SER A 273 -46.33 -0.76 -16.83
C SER A 273 -47.34 -0.54 -15.71
N TYR A 274 -46.90 -0.02 -14.57
CA TYR A 274 -47.76 0.82 -13.77
C TYR A 274 -47.57 2.23 -14.29
N HIS A 275 -48.59 2.73 -14.99
CA HIS A 275 -48.79 4.15 -15.23
C HIS A 275 -48.97 4.82 -13.85
N LEU A 276 -47.86 5.02 -13.14
CA LEU A 276 -47.78 5.91 -12.00
C LEU A 276 -47.59 7.30 -12.60
N ASN A 277 -48.70 8.03 -12.73
CA ASN A 277 -48.70 9.47 -12.95
C ASN A 277 -48.00 10.14 -11.76
N VAL A 278 -46.67 10.12 -11.76
CA VAL A 278 -45.85 10.89 -10.84
C VAL A 278 -45.44 12.12 -11.61
N THR A 279 -46.13 13.21 -11.28
CA THR A 279 -45.73 14.58 -11.56
C THR A 279 -44.22 14.74 -11.40
N GLN A 280 -43.61 15.12 -12.49
CA GLN A 280 -42.28 15.70 -12.65
C GLN A 280 -41.85 16.47 -11.38
N GLY A 281 -40.97 15.87 -10.57
CA GLY A 281 -40.52 16.45 -9.31
C GLY A 281 -39.48 15.61 -8.59
N SER A 282 -38.22 16.05 -8.68
CA SER A 282 -37.10 15.79 -7.76
C SER A 282 -36.62 14.34 -7.52
N VAL A 283 -35.73 13.85 -8.38
CA VAL A 283 -34.49 13.17 -7.92
C VAL A 283 -33.37 13.48 -8.93
N MET A 284 -32.85 14.70 -8.88
CA MET A 284 -31.54 15.03 -9.42
C MET A 284 -31.00 16.22 -8.62
N LYS A 285 -30.13 15.95 -7.63
CA LYS A 285 -29.06 16.83 -7.10
C LYS A 285 -28.68 16.41 -5.66
N ASP A 286 -27.93 15.32 -5.50
CA ASP A 286 -27.19 15.10 -4.24
C ASP A 286 -25.67 15.30 -4.40
N TYR A 287 -25.10 15.19 -5.60
CA TYR A 287 -23.67 15.49 -5.82
C TYR A 287 -23.38 16.99 -6.04
N THR A 288 -24.39 17.79 -6.37
CA THR A 288 -24.22 19.21 -6.71
C THR A 288 -24.31 20.13 -5.49
N LEU A 289 -25.00 19.70 -4.42
CA LEU A 289 -25.15 20.49 -3.20
C LEU A 289 -23.86 20.47 -2.37
N GLU A 290 -23.22 19.30 -2.22
CA GLU A 290 -21.96 19.20 -1.46
C GLU A 290 -20.80 19.94 -2.16
N ASN A 291 -20.71 19.87 -3.50
CA ASN A 291 -19.73 20.64 -4.25
C ASN A 291 -19.99 22.16 -4.19
N SER A 292 -21.25 22.58 -4.08
CA SER A 292 -21.58 24.00 -3.93
C SER A 292 -21.20 24.54 -2.55
N ILE A 293 -21.35 23.73 -1.50
CA ILE A 293 -20.93 24.10 -0.14
C ILE A 293 -19.40 24.15 -0.03
N ARG A 294 -18.69 23.19 -0.65
CA ARG A 294 -17.21 23.18 -0.70
C ARG A 294 -16.64 24.37 -1.48
N MET A 295 -17.23 24.73 -2.62
CA MET A 295 -16.80 25.93 -3.37
C MET A 295 -17.16 27.24 -2.64
N GLY A 296 -18.29 27.29 -1.94
CA GLY A 296 -18.66 28.44 -1.10
C GLY A 296 -17.68 28.69 0.04
N MET A 297 -17.25 27.62 0.74
CA MET A 297 -16.27 27.71 1.83
C MET A 297 -14.91 28.24 1.34
N ALA A 298 -14.44 27.81 0.16
CA ALA A 298 -13.20 28.31 -0.42
C ALA A 298 -13.26 29.81 -0.77
N GLY A 299 -14.43 30.30 -1.22
CA GLY A 299 -14.64 31.72 -1.50
C GLY A 299 -14.59 32.61 -0.26
N VAL A 300 -15.20 32.17 0.86
CA VAL A 300 -15.19 32.93 2.12
C VAL A 300 -13.79 33.08 2.69
N VAL A 301 -12.95 32.03 2.61
CA VAL A 301 -11.57 32.07 3.09
C VAL A 301 -10.72 33.09 2.31
N LEU A 302 -11.01 33.31 1.03
CA LEU A 302 -10.30 34.28 0.20
C LEU A 302 -10.80 35.73 0.36
N LEU A 303 -12.02 35.93 0.88
CA LEU A 303 -12.55 37.27 1.15
C LEU A 303 -11.90 37.95 2.36
N ILE A 304 -11.51 37.17 3.37
CA ILE A 304 -10.85 37.69 4.59
C ILE A 304 -9.53 38.43 4.28
N PRO A 305 -8.57 37.85 3.52
CA PRO A 305 -7.35 38.57 3.17
C PRO A 305 -7.60 39.76 2.23
N LEU A 306 -8.62 39.71 1.37
CA LEU A 306 -9.00 40.84 0.53
C LEU A 306 -9.54 42.03 1.34
N ILE A 307 -10.33 41.77 2.38
CA ILE A 307 -10.82 42.80 3.31
C ILE A 307 -9.65 43.40 4.09
N MET A 308 -8.75 42.56 4.63
CA MET A 308 -7.55 43.02 5.33
C MET A 308 -6.66 43.91 4.44
N LEU A 309 -6.50 43.56 3.16
CA LEU A 309 -5.74 44.37 2.19
C LEU A 309 -6.46 45.67 1.84
N ALA A 310 -7.79 45.65 1.73
CA ALA A 310 -8.59 46.85 1.48
C ALA A 310 -8.54 47.83 2.67
N GLU A 311 -8.63 47.34 3.89
CA GLU A 311 -8.49 48.15 5.11
C GLU A 311 -7.07 48.72 5.25
N ALA A 312 -6.04 47.92 4.97
CA ALA A 312 -4.66 48.39 4.96
C ALA A 312 -4.42 49.48 3.89
N TRP A 313 -5.02 49.34 2.71
CA TRP A 313 -4.94 50.33 1.65
C TRP A 313 -5.73 51.60 1.96
N TRP A 314 -6.91 51.47 2.58
CA TRP A 314 -7.72 52.60 3.00
C TRP A 314 -7.03 53.43 4.08
N ASN A 315 -6.48 52.76 5.10
CA ASN A 315 -5.73 53.41 6.18
C ASN A 315 -4.43 54.08 5.68
N HIS A 316 -3.82 53.58 4.60
CA HIS A 316 -2.69 54.26 3.98
C HIS A 316 -3.11 55.57 3.29
N LYS A 317 -4.33 55.64 2.74
CA LYS A 317 -4.82 56.85 2.04
C LYS A 317 -5.24 57.99 2.98
N GLU A 318 -5.59 57.69 4.23
CA GLU A 318 -6.05 58.68 5.21
C GLU A 318 -4.95 59.26 6.11
N ALA A 319 -3.67 58.89 5.93
CA ALA A 319 -2.57 59.53 6.67
C ALA A 319 -2.36 60.99 6.19
N PRO A 320 -2.64 62.03 7.02
CA PRO A 320 -2.34 63.41 6.66
C PRO A 320 -0.83 63.66 6.83
N GLN A 321 -0.24 64.34 5.84
CA GLN A 321 1.10 64.92 5.93
C GLN A 321 1.14 65.94 7.07
N VAL A 322 1.85 65.63 8.16
CA VAL A 322 2.29 66.61 9.15
C VAL A 322 3.80 66.50 9.33
N GLU A 323 4.43 67.54 8.81
CA GLU A 323 5.81 67.99 8.90
C GLU A 323 6.36 68.03 10.33
N MET A 324 7.61 67.57 10.54
CA MET A 324 8.67 68.37 11.18
C MET A 324 9.96 67.56 11.43
N ARG A 325 10.99 68.04 10.73
CA ARG A 325 12.27 68.51 11.28
C ARG A 325 13.35 67.47 11.61
N GLU A 326 14.34 67.48 10.73
CA GLU A 326 15.72 67.02 10.91
C GLU A 326 16.30 67.40 12.28
N ILE A 327 16.96 66.44 12.93
CA ILE A 327 18.06 66.73 13.84
C ILE A 327 19.26 65.93 13.34
N SER A 328 20.10 66.61 12.56
CA SER A 328 21.44 66.16 12.18
C SER A 328 22.34 66.14 13.40
N ALA A 329 23.00 65.02 13.64
CA ALA A 329 24.12 64.92 14.57
C ALA A 329 25.34 65.67 14.03
N ARG A 330 26.04 66.45 14.88
CA ARG A 330 27.50 66.42 15.15
C ARG A 330 28.06 67.74 15.69
N THR A 331 29.10 67.58 16.54
CA THR A 331 30.24 68.49 16.79
C THR A 331 29.99 69.82 17.50
N LEU A 332 30.24 69.85 18.82
CA LEU A 332 31.52 70.29 19.41
C LEU A 332 31.64 69.78 20.86
#